data_AF-A0AAU4LPR4-F1
#
_entry.id   AF-A0AAU4LPR4-F1
#
_cell.length_a   1.000
_cell.length_b   1.000
_cell.length_c   1.000
_cell.angle_alpha   90.00
_cell.angle_beta   90.00
_cell.angle_gamma   90.00
#
_symmetry.space_group_name_H-M   'P 1'
#
loop_
_entity.id
_entity.type
_entity.pdbx_description
1 polymer ?
#
loop_
_entity_poly.entity_id
_entity_poly.type
_entity_poly.pdbx_seq_one_letter_code
_entity_poly.pdbx_strand_id
1 'polypeptide(L)'
;MPDDGTAEKRNLLCAPLTDGTATRFCTTHITTSQSFNVAQLESVRQKLEDYHTAGETVLIAGDFNAQPHYGRLNSFYAPSLDVPNNGNNTGAYRELDDNDTGNCLGYGKWTADGTPGAAPPCGGNTKTDLISVRESALAGPYSEDSLAISTSCTGVATCSDHRIVVGTVTVSQWLVSDGCPGNGSVVRCPAGCLQDLILEVVVGRRPGVFVRPVSMEEGRRLQRISRTAKDPVRLRRAIAVMMSAQGQAVRDIVSLMQVSEDYVRDVIHAFNERGFDALDPKWSGGRPKTINDRMRERICLIARTSPTDWGIAAFSTWSLAKLAEHLVQRPVVPTISRETLRRILREGKVSWQTTTTWKASTDPDFLTEMHRVLELYDAPPADGMRRRVRPAQPDAAQGQGLATPAVAPPSDGHPKPV
;
A
#
# COMPACT_ATOMS: atom_id res chain seq x y z
N MET A 1 4.55 15.42 -8.20
CA MET A 1 4.91 15.71 -9.60
C MET A 1 3.80 15.20 -10.50
N PRO A 2 3.69 15.65 -11.77
CA PRO A 2 2.75 15.08 -12.74
C PRO A 2 2.85 13.55 -12.77
N ASP A 3 1.70 12.87 -12.78
CA ASP A 3 1.62 11.41 -12.86
C ASP A 3 2.18 10.91 -14.20
N ASP A 4 3.00 9.87 -14.17
CA ASP A 4 3.56 9.21 -15.35
C ASP A 4 2.85 7.89 -15.68
N GLY A 5 1.78 7.55 -14.95
CA GLY A 5 1.00 6.34 -15.10
C GLY A 5 1.71 5.08 -14.60
N THR A 6 2.88 5.22 -13.96
CA THR A 6 3.60 4.11 -13.36
C THR A 6 3.20 3.91 -11.89
N ALA A 7 3.44 2.71 -11.36
CA ALA A 7 3.21 2.42 -9.95
C ALA A 7 4.22 3.14 -9.03
N GLU A 8 5.36 3.58 -9.56
CA GLU A 8 6.40 4.26 -8.81
C GLU A 8 6.03 5.74 -8.62
N LYS A 9 5.91 6.18 -7.36
CA LYS A 9 5.60 7.58 -7.05
C LYS A 9 6.84 8.46 -7.25
N ARG A 10 6.80 9.26 -8.32
CA ARG A 10 7.79 10.29 -8.63
C ARG A 10 7.60 11.50 -7.71
N ASN A 11 8.64 11.89 -6.98
CA ASN A 11 8.55 12.92 -5.94
C ASN A 11 9.57 14.04 -6.15
N LEU A 12 9.14 15.26 -5.81
CA LEU A 12 10.00 16.39 -5.47
C LEU A 12 9.78 16.65 -3.99
N LEU A 13 10.83 16.48 -3.18
CA LEU A 13 10.81 16.74 -1.75
C LEU A 13 11.70 17.93 -1.48
N CYS A 14 11.19 18.92 -0.75
CA CYS A 14 11.99 20.09 -0.41
C CYS A 14 11.82 20.46 1.06
N ALA A 15 12.93 20.75 1.73
CA ALA A 15 12.96 21.14 3.14
C ALA A 15 13.84 22.38 3.34
N PRO A 16 13.41 23.35 4.16
CA PRO A 16 14.29 24.44 4.56
C PRO A 16 15.43 23.89 5.44
N LEU A 17 16.59 24.52 5.40
CA LEU A 17 17.68 24.23 6.32
C LEU A 17 17.36 24.77 7.72
N THR A 18 17.87 24.11 8.77
CA THR A 18 17.60 24.49 10.17
C THR A 18 18.61 25.51 10.71
N ASP A 19 19.38 26.15 9.85
CA ASP A 19 20.46 27.08 10.17
C ASP A 19 20.02 28.56 10.25
N GLY A 20 18.71 28.83 10.15
CA GLY A 20 18.14 30.18 10.21
C GLY A 20 18.25 30.96 8.90
N THR A 21 18.71 30.31 7.83
CA THR A 21 18.88 30.91 6.51
C THR A 21 17.62 30.72 5.67
N ALA A 22 17.39 31.56 4.67
CA ALA A 22 16.34 31.36 3.67
C ALA A 22 16.75 30.30 2.62
N THR A 23 17.43 29.23 3.04
CA THR A 23 17.96 28.18 2.15
C THR A 23 17.10 26.93 2.21
N ARG A 24 16.90 26.29 1.05
CA ARG A 24 16.13 25.07 0.90
C ARG A 24 16.93 24.03 0.13
N PHE A 25 16.88 22.79 0.63
CA PHE A 25 17.35 21.64 -0.12
C PHE A 25 16.16 20.89 -0.71
N CYS A 26 16.22 20.65 -2.01
CA CYS A 26 15.26 19.84 -2.76
C CYS A 26 15.93 18.57 -3.24
N THR A 27 15.18 17.48 -3.26
CA THR A 27 15.56 16.26 -3.98
C THR A 27 14.45 15.76 -4.88
N THR A 28 14.84 15.25 -6.06
CA THR A 28 13.90 14.77 -7.07
C THR A 28 14.24 13.36 -7.54
N HIS A 29 13.21 12.66 -7.99
CA HIS A 29 13.33 11.42 -8.75
C HIS A 29 12.35 11.47 -9.93
N ILE A 30 12.87 11.84 -11.08
CA ILE A 30 12.12 12.02 -12.34
C ILE A 30 11.93 10.66 -13.02
N THR A 31 10.89 10.54 -13.83
CA THR A 31 10.61 9.32 -14.62
C THR A 31 11.59 9.10 -15.76
N THR A 32 11.86 7.84 -16.10
CA THR A 32 12.59 7.44 -17.32
C THR A 32 11.73 7.51 -18.57
N SER A 33 10.40 7.61 -18.43
CA SER A 33 9.48 7.65 -19.56
C SER A 33 9.63 8.96 -20.35
N GLN A 34 10.09 8.86 -21.60
CA GLN A 34 10.33 10.03 -22.45
C GLN A 34 9.07 10.88 -22.67
N SER A 35 7.88 10.26 -22.68
CA SER A 35 6.60 10.94 -22.85
C SER A 35 6.22 11.86 -21.68
N PHE A 36 6.76 11.62 -20.49
CA PHE A 36 6.40 12.33 -19.25
C PHE A 36 7.57 13.08 -18.61
N ASN A 37 8.81 12.71 -18.95
CA ASN A 37 10.03 13.25 -18.34
C ASN A 37 10.11 14.77 -18.46
N VAL A 38 9.88 15.34 -19.66
CA VAL A 38 9.90 16.81 -19.86
C VAL A 38 8.88 17.52 -18.99
N ALA A 39 7.65 16.99 -18.90
CA ALA A 39 6.61 17.60 -18.07
C ALA A 39 6.96 17.58 -16.57
N GLN A 40 7.62 16.51 -16.09
CA GLN A 40 8.10 16.44 -14.71
C GLN A 40 9.28 17.39 -14.47
N LEU A 41 10.24 17.46 -15.38
CA LEU A 41 11.35 18.42 -15.33
C LEU A 41 10.81 19.86 -15.23
N GLU A 42 9.89 20.26 -16.12
CA GLU A 42 9.28 21.59 -16.07
C GLU A 42 8.52 21.84 -14.77
N SER A 43 7.78 20.84 -14.25
CA SER A 43 7.12 20.97 -12.95
C SER A 43 8.10 21.17 -11.80
N VAL A 44 9.26 20.53 -11.83
CA VAL A 44 10.32 20.75 -10.84
C VAL A 44 10.90 22.15 -10.99
N ARG A 45 11.31 22.53 -12.19
CA ARG A 45 11.87 23.85 -12.49
C ARG A 45 10.95 24.97 -12.03
N GLN A 46 9.66 24.88 -12.37
CA GLN A 46 8.66 25.87 -11.94
C GLN A 46 8.61 25.98 -10.41
N LYS A 47 8.66 24.84 -9.70
CA LYS A 47 8.63 24.86 -8.24
C LYS A 47 9.88 25.51 -7.63
N LEU A 48 11.05 25.33 -8.25
CA LEU A 48 12.28 25.99 -7.83
C LEU A 48 12.20 27.51 -8.08
N GLU A 49 11.66 27.94 -9.22
CA GLU A 49 11.44 29.36 -9.51
C GLU A 49 10.41 30.00 -8.56
N ASP A 50 9.38 29.26 -8.13
CA ASP A 50 8.42 29.74 -7.12
C ASP A 50 9.13 30.06 -5.79
N TYR A 51 10.02 29.16 -5.32
CA TYR A 51 10.81 29.38 -4.11
C TYR A 51 11.79 30.54 -4.28
N HIS A 52 12.46 30.63 -5.43
CA HIS A 52 13.33 31.76 -5.75
C HIS A 52 12.58 33.09 -5.70
N THR A 53 11.38 33.14 -6.29
CA THR A 53 10.51 34.33 -6.27
C THR A 53 10.06 34.67 -4.85
N ALA A 54 9.92 33.68 -3.97
CA ALA A 54 9.66 33.87 -2.55
C ALA A 54 10.89 34.35 -1.75
N GLY A 55 12.04 34.53 -2.38
CA GLY A 55 13.27 34.98 -1.74
C GLY A 55 14.08 33.85 -1.09
N GLU A 56 13.84 32.59 -1.47
CA GLU A 56 14.62 31.46 -0.98
C GLU A 56 15.76 31.11 -1.95
N THR A 57 16.90 30.70 -1.40
CA THR A 57 17.99 30.08 -2.17
C THR A 57 17.77 28.56 -2.17
N VAL A 58 17.66 27.95 -3.35
CA VAL A 58 17.35 26.52 -3.48
C VAL A 58 18.51 25.76 -4.11
N LEU A 59 18.94 24.70 -3.43
CA LEU A 59 19.79 23.66 -4.00
C LEU A 59 18.91 22.46 -4.31
N ILE A 60 19.05 21.89 -5.51
CA ILE A 60 18.36 20.66 -5.89
C ILE A 60 19.35 19.58 -6.25
N ALA A 61 19.06 18.35 -5.86
CA ALA A 61 19.82 17.21 -6.32
C ALA A 61 19.02 15.91 -6.42
N GLY A 62 19.49 14.94 -7.19
CA GLY A 62 18.88 13.62 -7.27
C GLY A 62 18.86 13.10 -8.69
N ASP A 63 17.98 12.14 -8.96
CA ASP A 63 17.92 11.45 -10.24
C ASP A 63 16.96 12.16 -11.20
N PHE A 64 17.53 12.84 -12.19
CA PHE A 64 16.80 13.57 -13.22
C PHE A 64 16.37 12.68 -14.39
N ASN A 65 16.92 11.45 -14.47
CA ASN A 65 16.72 10.53 -15.61
C ASN A 65 16.87 11.23 -16.98
N ALA A 66 17.79 12.20 -17.03
CA ALA A 66 18.08 13.03 -18.18
C ALA A 66 19.57 13.39 -18.14
N GLN A 67 20.24 13.30 -19.30
CA GLN A 67 21.65 13.67 -19.42
C GLN A 67 21.77 15.12 -19.91
N PRO A 68 22.87 15.82 -19.58
CA PRO A 68 23.08 17.22 -19.99
C PRO A 68 22.83 17.50 -21.48
N HIS A 69 23.25 16.58 -22.38
CA HIS A 69 23.14 16.76 -23.84
C HIS A 69 21.78 16.34 -24.45
N TYR A 70 20.80 15.89 -23.67
CA TYR A 70 19.55 15.34 -24.19
C TYR A 70 18.55 16.37 -24.73
N GLY A 71 18.87 17.67 -24.71
CA GLY A 71 17.96 18.74 -25.12
C GLY A 71 16.85 19.04 -24.10
N ARG A 72 16.39 18.02 -23.37
CA ARG A 72 15.33 18.13 -22.35
C ARG A 72 15.73 18.86 -21.07
N LEU A 73 17.03 19.05 -20.84
CA LEU A 73 17.56 19.86 -19.73
C LEU A 73 17.88 21.30 -20.15
N ASN A 74 17.65 21.68 -21.41
CA ASN A 74 17.98 23.01 -21.91
C ASN A 74 17.24 24.12 -21.16
N SER A 75 16.03 23.86 -20.65
CA SER A 75 15.28 24.82 -19.84
C SER A 75 15.77 24.91 -18.40
N PHE A 76 16.59 23.96 -17.93
CA PHE A 76 17.26 24.02 -16.63
C PHE A 76 18.55 24.81 -16.72
N TYR A 77 19.46 24.43 -17.61
CA TYR A 77 20.81 25.00 -17.70
C TYR A 77 20.81 26.47 -18.11
N ALA A 78 21.64 27.27 -17.45
CA ALA A 78 21.84 28.67 -17.79
C ALA A 78 22.55 28.83 -19.15
N PRO A 79 22.21 29.86 -19.97
CA PRO A 79 22.88 30.14 -21.24
C PRO A 79 24.37 30.43 -21.14
N SER A 80 24.86 30.76 -19.94
CA SER A 80 26.29 30.95 -19.65
C SER A 80 27.11 29.66 -19.77
N LEU A 81 26.47 28.49 -19.76
CA LEU A 81 27.04 27.17 -20.01
C LEU A 81 26.58 26.67 -21.40
N ASP A 82 26.84 27.40 -22.47
CA ASP A 82 26.54 26.97 -23.84
C ASP A 82 27.83 26.45 -24.51
N VAL A 83 28.07 25.15 -24.38
CA VAL A 83 29.31 24.48 -24.83
C VAL A 83 28.98 23.28 -25.72
N PRO A 84 29.90 22.77 -26.56
CA PRO A 84 29.58 21.70 -27.51
C PRO A 84 28.95 20.44 -26.92
N ASN A 85 29.28 20.09 -25.67
CA ASN A 85 28.76 18.89 -25.00
C ASN A 85 27.43 19.13 -24.24
N ASN A 86 27.02 20.39 -24.11
CA ASN A 86 25.78 20.81 -23.45
C ASN A 86 25.44 22.22 -23.92
N GLY A 87 24.48 22.32 -24.84
CA GLY A 87 24.15 23.58 -25.47
C GLY A 87 22.71 23.74 -25.90
N ASN A 88 22.39 24.92 -26.41
CA ASN A 88 21.02 25.44 -26.59
C ASN A 88 20.29 25.70 -25.25
N ASN A 89 21.05 26.11 -24.24
CA ASN A 89 20.58 26.33 -22.88
C ASN A 89 19.81 27.66 -22.74
N THR A 90 18.71 27.65 -21.97
CA THR A 90 17.72 28.74 -21.86
C THR A 90 17.24 28.99 -20.43
N GLY A 91 17.69 28.18 -19.49
CA GLY A 91 17.31 28.22 -18.08
C GLY A 91 18.15 29.18 -17.24
N ALA A 92 18.34 28.82 -15.98
CA ALA A 92 19.01 29.66 -14.99
C ALA A 92 19.85 28.88 -13.98
N TYR A 93 20.03 27.56 -14.16
CA TYR A 93 20.71 26.70 -13.21
C TYR A 93 22.09 26.28 -13.73
N ARG A 94 23.02 26.13 -12.80
CA ARG A 94 24.35 25.55 -13.00
C ARG A 94 24.39 24.21 -12.29
N GLU A 95 24.98 23.23 -12.94
CA GLU A 95 25.32 21.97 -12.29
C GLU A 95 26.71 22.09 -11.65
N LEU A 96 26.91 21.48 -10.48
CA LEU A 96 28.10 21.74 -9.68
C LEU A 96 29.40 21.15 -10.26
N ASP A 97 29.36 20.33 -11.30
CA ASP A 97 30.54 19.91 -12.08
C ASP A 97 30.46 20.30 -13.56
N ASP A 98 29.55 21.22 -13.94
CA ASP A 98 29.36 21.63 -15.32
C ASP A 98 30.58 22.31 -15.95
N ASN A 99 31.41 22.93 -15.12
CA ASN A 99 32.61 23.67 -15.54
C ASN A 99 33.89 22.82 -15.43
N ASP A 100 33.76 21.50 -15.30
CA ASP A 100 34.89 20.59 -15.18
C ASP A 100 35.58 20.36 -16.53
N THR A 101 36.57 21.21 -16.84
CA THR A 101 37.42 21.08 -18.03
C THR A 101 38.33 19.85 -18.01
N GLY A 102 38.56 19.25 -16.82
CA GLY A 102 39.41 18.08 -16.66
C GLY A 102 38.73 16.76 -17.03
N ASN A 103 37.40 16.70 -16.93
CA ASN A 103 36.60 15.54 -17.31
C ASN A 103 35.81 15.76 -18.60
N CYS A 104 34.79 16.63 -18.56
CA CYS A 104 34.00 16.96 -19.75
C CYS A 104 33.24 18.27 -19.52
N LEU A 105 33.74 19.37 -20.08
CA LEU A 105 33.10 20.68 -19.97
C LEU A 105 31.65 20.62 -20.50
N GLY A 106 30.70 21.06 -19.67
CA GLY A 106 29.26 21.03 -19.93
C GLY A 106 28.55 19.75 -19.50
N TYR A 107 29.29 18.68 -19.21
CA TYR A 107 28.72 17.37 -18.89
C TYR A 107 29.17 16.83 -17.53
N GLY A 108 30.37 17.15 -17.04
CA GLY A 108 30.85 16.68 -15.74
C GLY A 108 31.20 15.18 -15.69
N LYS A 109 31.19 14.60 -14.49
CA LYS A 109 31.51 13.19 -14.23
C LYS A 109 30.27 12.30 -14.33
N TRP A 110 30.46 11.06 -14.79
CA TRP A 110 29.37 10.08 -14.85
C TRP A 110 28.85 9.72 -13.45
N THR A 111 27.55 9.44 -13.36
CA THR A 111 26.87 9.14 -12.08
C THR A 111 26.18 7.77 -12.06
N ALA A 112 26.34 6.97 -13.11
CA ALA A 112 25.93 5.56 -13.13
C ALA A 112 27.01 4.68 -13.76
N ASP A 113 26.98 3.39 -13.43
CA ASP A 113 27.91 2.39 -14.00
C ASP A 113 27.35 1.71 -15.28
N GLY A 114 26.15 2.13 -15.73
CA GLY A 114 25.49 1.63 -16.94
C GLY A 114 25.79 2.43 -18.21
N THR A 115 25.86 1.74 -19.34
CA THR A 115 26.00 2.34 -20.68
C THR A 115 24.67 2.93 -21.14
N PRO A 116 24.62 4.21 -21.56
CA PRO A 116 23.43 4.75 -22.21
C PRO A 116 23.29 4.13 -23.61
N GLY A 117 22.07 4.14 -24.14
CA GLY A 117 21.79 3.60 -25.49
C GLY A 117 22.68 4.22 -26.58
N ALA A 118 23.04 5.50 -26.43
CA ALA A 118 24.07 6.18 -27.22
C ALA A 118 25.19 6.67 -26.27
N ALA A 119 26.44 6.58 -26.72
CA ALA A 119 27.59 7.02 -25.92
C ALA A 119 27.47 8.52 -25.56
N PRO A 120 27.77 8.92 -24.32
CA PRO A 120 27.75 10.33 -23.94
C PRO A 120 28.84 11.13 -24.66
N PRO A 121 28.68 12.47 -24.75
CA PRO A 121 29.78 13.37 -25.07
C PRO A 121 30.98 13.08 -24.16
N CYS A 122 32.19 13.17 -24.70
CA CYS A 122 33.45 12.83 -24.04
C CYS A 122 33.64 11.33 -23.68
N GLY A 123 32.73 10.43 -24.07
CA GLY A 123 32.80 9.00 -23.77
C GLY A 123 32.41 8.64 -22.34
N GLY A 124 32.58 7.37 -21.95
CA GLY A 124 32.27 6.89 -20.61
C GLY A 124 30.80 6.49 -20.39
N ASN A 125 30.31 6.70 -19.17
CA ASN A 125 29.02 6.22 -18.68
C ASN A 125 27.97 7.33 -18.53
N THR A 126 26.74 6.91 -18.27
CA THR A 126 25.58 7.80 -18.08
C THR A 126 25.76 8.75 -16.90
N LYS A 127 25.29 9.99 -17.06
CA LYS A 127 25.10 10.97 -15.98
C LYS A 127 23.62 11.35 -15.84
N THR A 128 23.01 10.95 -14.73
CA THR A 128 21.57 11.13 -14.45
C THR A 128 21.30 11.72 -13.09
N ASP A 129 22.22 11.53 -12.14
CA ASP A 129 22.22 12.21 -10.87
C ASP A 129 23.05 13.49 -10.98
N LEU A 130 22.46 14.61 -10.57
CA LEU A 130 23.02 15.96 -10.69
C LEU A 130 22.82 16.71 -9.37
N ILE A 131 23.73 17.62 -9.01
CA ILE A 131 23.47 18.69 -8.04
C ILE A 131 23.42 20.01 -8.81
N SER A 132 22.36 20.79 -8.62
CA SER A 132 22.19 22.07 -9.31
C SER A 132 21.76 23.18 -8.37
N VAL A 133 22.19 24.38 -8.73
CA VAL A 133 21.83 25.63 -8.04
C VAL A 133 21.56 26.70 -9.07
N ARG A 134 20.72 27.67 -8.72
CA ARG A 134 20.46 28.81 -9.60
C ARG A 134 21.73 29.65 -9.75
N GLU A 135 22.10 30.02 -10.96
CA GLU A 135 23.30 30.79 -11.26
C GLU A 135 23.38 32.10 -10.47
N SER A 136 22.25 32.80 -10.35
CA SER A 136 22.17 34.06 -9.62
C SER A 136 22.45 33.93 -8.12
N ALA A 137 22.43 32.72 -7.57
CA ALA A 137 22.72 32.47 -6.16
C ALA A 137 24.21 32.13 -5.93
N LEU A 138 24.98 31.80 -6.97
CA LEU A 138 26.40 31.49 -6.86
C LEU A 138 27.19 32.71 -6.38
N ALA A 139 27.93 32.55 -5.28
CA ALA A 139 28.76 33.59 -4.67
C ALA A 139 30.25 33.26 -4.67
N GLY A 140 30.62 32.05 -5.09
CA GLY A 140 32.01 31.60 -5.07
C GLY A 140 32.22 30.31 -5.85
N PRO A 141 33.33 29.59 -5.60
CA PRO A 141 33.62 28.34 -6.27
C PRO A 141 32.58 27.28 -5.92
N TYR A 142 32.43 26.35 -6.84
CA TYR A 142 31.59 25.18 -6.68
C TYR A 142 32.28 23.97 -7.34
N SER A 143 31.95 22.78 -6.84
CA SER A 143 32.47 21.52 -7.36
C SER A 143 31.52 20.38 -7.04
N GLU A 144 31.55 19.35 -7.88
CA GLU A 144 30.88 18.07 -7.64
C GLU A 144 31.80 16.91 -8.04
N ASP A 145 31.64 15.78 -7.35
CA ASP A 145 32.30 14.53 -7.65
C ASP A 145 31.31 13.35 -7.51
N SER A 146 31.60 12.25 -8.21
CA SER A 146 30.86 11.00 -8.13
C SER A 146 31.70 9.89 -7.52
N LEU A 147 31.31 9.45 -6.33
CA LEU A 147 32.00 8.38 -5.60
C LEU A 147 31.58 7.01 -6.13
N ALA A 148 32.52 6.06 -6.08
CA ALA A 148 32.27 4.69 -6.51
C ALA A 148 31.08 4.07 -5.75
N ILE A 149 30.33 3.21 -6.45
CA ILE A 149 29.25 2.46 -5.83
C ILE A 149 29.85 1.52 -4.78
N SER A 150 29.34 1.62 -3.55
CA SER A 150 29.77 0.72 -2.48
C SER A 150 29.46 -0.74 -2.84
N THR A 151 30.42 -1.62 -2.58
CA THR A 151 30.26 -3.08 -2.61
C THR A 151 30.06 -3.66 -1.22
N SER A 152 30.05 -2.80 -0.17
CA SER A 152 29.84 -3.19 1.21
C SER A 152 28.35 -3.32 1.55
N CYS A 153 27.61 -4.07 0.71
CA CYS A 153 26.23 -4.46 0.94
C CYS A 153 26.13 -5.98 0.93
N THR A 154 25.37 -6.54 1.87
CA THR A 154 25.23 -7.98 1.99
C THR A 154 24.19 -8.50 1.00
N GLY A 155 24.52 -9.55 0.25
CA GLY A 155 23.61 -10.31 -0.64
C GLY A 155 23.34 -9.72 -2.03
N VAL A 156 24.00 -8.63 -2.40
CA VAL A 156 24.00 -8.04 -3.74
C VAL A 156 25.42 -7.67 -4.15
N ALA A 157 25.71 -7.67 -5.46
CA ALA A 157 27.03 -7.33 -5.98
C ALA A 157 27.39 -5.85 -5.80
N THR A 158 26.39 -4.96 -5.90
CA THR A 158 26.53 -3.52 -5.69
C THR A 158 25.39 -2.99 -4.82
N CYS A 159 25.68 -2.00 -3.98
CA CYS A 159 24.69 -1.35 -3.11
C CYS A 159 23.64 -0.52 -3.87
N SER A 160 23.98 -0.12 -5.09
CA SER A 160 23.21 0.78 -5.94
C SER A 160 23.57 0.51 -7.40
N ASP A 161 22.76 1.00 -8.31
CA ASP A 161 23.02 1.14 -9.75
C ASP A 161 23.52 2.56 -10.10
N HIS A 162 23.43 3.49 -9.15
CA HIS A 162 23.87 4.88 -9.24
C HIS A 162 25.01 5.15 -8.24
N ARG A 163 25.92 6.03 -8.64
CA ARG A 163 27.04 6.54 -7.84
C ARG A 163 26.53 7.55 -6.81
N ILE A 164 27.27 7.72 -5.72
CA ILE A 164 26.98 8.78 -4.75
C ILE A 164 27.53 10.08 -5.34
N VAL A 165 26.72 11.13 -5.33
CA VAL A 165 27.14 12.45 -5.78
C VAL A 165 27.41 13.32 -4.56
N VAL A 166 28.58 13.95 -4.54
CA VAL A 166 29.00 14.87 -3.49
C VAL A 166 29.39 16.20 -4.09
N GLY A 167 28.92 17.30 -3.53
CA GLY A 167 29.20 18.63 -4.06
C GLY A 167 29.40 19.66 -2.98
N THR A 168 30.17 20.69 -3.33
CA THR A 168 30.37 21.89 -2.52
C THR A 168 29.98 23.12 -3.33
N VAL A 169 29.30 24.06 -2.71
CA VAL A 169 28.95 25.32 -3.36
C VAL A 169 28.90 26.45 -2.35
N THR A 170 29.39 27.61 -2.77
CA THR A 170 29.23 28.87 -2.03
C THR A 170 28.05 29.65 -2.60
N VAL A 171 27.03 29.87 -1.78
CA VAL A 171 25.81 30.59 -2.19
C VAL A 171 25.63 31.89 -1.41
N SER A 172 25.07 32.89 -2.08
CA SER A 172 24.55 34.10 -1.47
C SER A 172 23.17 33.84 -0.87
N GLN A 173 22.96 34.29 0.36
CA GLN A 173 21.71 34.04 1.09
C GLN A 173 21.08 35.31 1.65
N TRP A 174 19.76 35.25 1.83
CA TRP A 174 18.99 36.26 2.54
C TRP A 174 18.88 35.86 4.01
N LEU A 175 19.32 36.74 4.92
CA LEU A 175 19.12 36.55 6.35
C LEU A 175 17.66 36.81 6.72
N VAL A 176 17.06 35.89 7.48
CA VAL A 176 15.78 36.12 8.14
C VAL A 176 16.06 36.98 9.36
N SER A 177 15.70 38.26 9.33
CA SER A 177 15.88 39.13 10.49
C SER A 177 14.76 38.90 11.52
N ASP A 178 15.14 38.42 12.70
CA ASP A 178 14.30 38.47 13.90
C ASP A 178 14.14 39.94 14.33
N GLY A 179 13.19 40.67 13.71
CA GLY A 179 12.92 42.04 14.16
C GLY A 179 12.21 43.01 13.20
N CYS A 180 11.83 42.63 11.98
CA CYS A 180 11.02 43.51 11.14
C CYS A 180 9.52 43.33 11.42
N PRO A 181 8.80 44.33 11.99
CA PRO A 181 7.35 44.26 12.12
C PRO A 181 6.73 44.55 10.75
N GLY A 182 6.46 43.49 10.00
CA GLY A 182 5.73 43.57 8.73
C GLY A 182 5.20 42.19 8.36
N ASN A 183 3.88 42.05 8.40
CA ASN A 183 3.12 40.84 8.02
C ASN A 183 3.78 40.02 6.91
N GLY A 184 4.38 38.88 7.27
CA GLY A 184 4.63 37.73 6.38
C GLY A 184 5.32 38.00 5.05
N SER A 185 6.02 39.13 4.90
CA SER A 185 6.64 39.54 3.65
C SER A 185 8.15 39.53 3.85
N VAL A 186 8.86 38.68 3.11
CA VAL A 186 10.33 38.68 3.05
C VAL A 186 10.78 40.09 2.61
N VAL A 187 11.22 40.90 3.55
CA VAL A 187 11.70 42.26 3.26
C VAL A 187 13.08 42.14 2.62
N ARG A 188 13.24 42.67 1.40
CA ARG A 188 14.57 42.81 0.76
C ARG A 188 15.48 43.62 1.69
N CYS A 189 16.44 42.96 2.34
CA CYS A 189 17.52 43.66 3.03
C CYS A 189 18.38 44.43 1.99
N PRO A 190 18.65 45.73 2.19
CA PRO A 190 19.47 46.49 1.26
C PRO A 190 20.94 46.06 1.39
N ALA A 191 21.43 45.29 0.41
CA ALA A 191 22.84 45.02 0.02
C ALA A 191 23.92 44.68 1.08
N GLY A 192 23.65 44.76 2.38
CA GLY A 192 24.61 44.63 3.49
C GLY A 192 24.37 43.45 4.42
N CYS A 193 23.45 42.54 4.08
CA CYS A 193 23.12 41.33 4.84
C CYS A 193 23.25 40.05 4.00
N LEU A 194 24.09 40.06 2.96
CA LEU A 194 24.47 38.85 2.23
C LEU A 194 25.60 38.17 3.00
N GLN A 195 25.40 36.92 3.38
CA GLN A 195 26.44 36.09 3.98
C GLN A 195 26.68 34.88 3.08
N ASP A 196 27.94 34.60 2.79
CA ASP A 196 28.30 33.43 2.00
C ASP A 196 28.15 32.16 2.86
N LEU A 197 27.40 31.18 2.38
CA LEU A 197 27.23 29.87 3.01
C LEU A 197 27.91 28.81 2.15
N ILE A 198 28.81 28.03 2.78
CA ILE A 198 29.39 26.84 2.16
C ILE A 198 28.50 25.66 2.53
N LEU A 199 27.97 24.98 1.52
CA LEU A 199 27.15 23.79 1.68
C LEU A 199 27.90 22.56 1.16
N GLU A 200 28.05 21.56 2.03
CA GLU A 200 28.43 20.20 1.61
C GLU A 200 27.16 19.39 1.38
N VAL A 201 26.94 18.98 0.14
CA VAL A 201 25.77 18.22 -0.29
C VAL A 201 26.20 16.80 -0.61
N VAL A 202 25.65 15.82 0.09
CA VAL A 202 25.89 14.39 -0.16
C VAL A 202 24.56 13.74 -0.54
N VAL A 203 24.50 13.18 -1.75
CA VAL A 203 23.29 12.59 -2.32
C VAL A 203 23.57 11.15 -2.70
N GLY A 204 22.89 10.24 -2.01
CA GLY A 204 22.88 8.83 -2.36
C GLY A 204 21.44 8.36 -2.51
N ARG A 205 21.18 7.48 -3.48
CA ARG A 205 19.95 6.69 -3.50
C ARG A 205 19.84 5.97 -2.16
N ARG A 206 18.66 5.98 -1.53
CA ARG A 206 18.47 5.31 -0.23
C ARG A 206 18.95 3.87 -0.36
N PRO A 207 19.85 3.39 0.52
CA PRO A 207 20.20 1.98 0.55
C PRO A 207 18.90 1.17 0.67
N GLY A 208 18.83 0.04 -0.04
CA GLY A 208 17.66 -0.83 0.02
C GLY A 208 17.24 -1.08 1.47
N VAL A 209 15.94 -1.07 1.75
CA VAL A 209 15.45 -1.38 3.09
C VAL A 209 15.66 -2.88 3.33
N PHE A 210 16.51 -3.22 4.29
CA PHE A 210 16.77 -4.59 4.71
C PHE A 210 16.22 -4.84 6.11
N VAL A 211 15.99 -6.13 6.40
CA VAL A 211 15.71 -6.54 7.77
C VAL A 211 16.95 -6.30 8.65
N ARG A 212 16.75 -5.93 9.92
CA ARG A 212 17.82 -5.84 10.91
C ARG A 212 18.59 -7.16 10.97
N PRO A 213 19.86 -7.16 11.42
CA PRO A 213 20.62 -8.38 11.62
C PRO A 213 19.79 -9.42 12.42
N VAL A 214 19.66 -10.60 11.83
CA VAL A 214 18.88 -11.72 12.39
C VAL A 214 19.87 -12.67 13.06
N SER A 215 19.64 -12.99 14.33
CA SER A 215 20.52 -13.94 15.04
C SER A 215 20.40 -15.35 14.47
N MET A 216 21.38 -16.22 14.73
CA MET A 216 21.29 -17.64 14.31
C MET A 216 20.05 -18.34 14.87
N GLU A 217 19.62 -18.00 16.08
CA GLU A 217 18.41 -18.54 16.70
C GLU A 217 17.15 -18.06 15.96
N GLU A 218 17.08 -16.76 15.68
CA GLU A 218 15.98 -16.16 14.93
C GLU A 218 15.90 -16.73 13.51
N GLY A 219 17.05 -16.93 12.85
CA GLY A 219 17.15 -17.56 11.53
C GLY A 219 16.61 -19.00 11.52
N ARG A 220 16.98 -19.81 12.52
CA ARG A 220 16.43 -21.16 12.69
C ARG A 220 14.92 -21.14 12.94
N ARG A 221 14.43 -20.15 13.69
CA ARG A 221 12.99 -19.97 13.94
C ARG A 221 12.25 -19.59 12.66
N LEU A 222 12.78 -18.68 11.84
CA LEU A 222 12.22 -18.33 10.53
C LEU A 222 12.18 -19.55 9.59
N GLN A 223 13.25 -20.34 9.56
CA GLN A 223 13.32 -21.57 8.77
C GLN A 223 12.32 -22.64 9.24
N ARG A 224 12.07 -22.72 10.55
CA ARG A 224 11.03 -23.60 11.08
C ARG A 224 9.65 -23.12 10.63
N ILE A 225 9.37 -21.82 10.76
CA ILE A 225 8.08 -21.22 10.36
C ILE A 225 7.84 -21.43 8.86
N SER A 226 8.84 -21.26 8.01
CA SER A 226 8.68 -21.47 6.56
C SER A 226 8.34 -22.90 6.17
N ARG A 227 8.60 -23.88 7.05
CA ARG A 227 8.29 -25.30 6.83
C ARG A 227 6.99 -25.77 7.49
N THR A 228 6.57 -25.12 8.58
CA THR A 228 5.47 -25.61 9.44
C THR A 228 4.25 -24.70 9.49
N ALA A 229 4.36 -23.44 9.04
CA ALA A 229 3.25 -22.51 9.08
C ALA A 229 2.08 -22.96 8.19
N LYS A 230 0.90 -23.12 8.80
CA LYS A 230 -0.35 -23.42 8.08
C LYS A 230 -1.02 -22.17 7.52
N ASP A 231 -0.76 -21.01 8.12
CA ASP A 231 -1.31 -19.73 7.66
C ASP A 231 -0.47 -19.18 6.50
N PRO A 232 -1.09 -18.91 5.33
CA PRO A 232 -0.35 -18.48 4.14
C PRO A 232 0.26 -17.08 4.28
N VAL A 233 -0.33 -16.20 5.10
CA VAL A 233 0.22 -14.85 5.34
C VAL A 233 1.48 -14.96 6.18
N ARG A 234 1.43 -15.73 7.27
CA ARG A 234 2.58 -15.98 8.14
C ARG A 234 3.73 -16.65 7.39
N LEU A 235 3.42 -17.63 6.55
CA LEU A 235 4.38 -18.30 5.68
C LEU A 235 5.05 -17.29 4.72
N ARG A 236 4.24 -16.53 3.96
CA ARG A 236 4.74 -15.57 2.97
C ARG A 236 5.60 -14.50 3.62
N ARG A 237 5.18 -13.92 4.75
CA ARG A 237 5.96 -12.92 5.47
C ARG A 237 7.29 -13.49 5.98
N ALA A 238 7.30 -14.72 6.49
CA ALA A 238 8.53 -15.38 6.95
C ALA A 238 9.52 -15.60 5.80
N ILE A 239 9.04 -15.96 4.61
CA ILE A 239 9.87 -16.12 3.41
C ILE A 239 10.47 -14.77 2.98
N ALA A 240 9.67 -13.71 2.92
CA ALA A 240 10.16 -12.37 2.56
C ALA A 240 11.25 -11.87 3.54
N VAL A 241 11.04 -12.05 4.85
CA VAL A 241 12.03 -11.71 5.88
C VAL A 241 13.31 -12.53 5.72
N MET A 242 13.20 -13.83 5.42
CA MET A 242 14.35 -14.70 5.22
C MET A 242 15.16 -14.31 3.98
N MET A 243 14.50 -14.01 2.86
CA MET A 243 15.15 -13.53 1.64
C MET A 243 15.87 -12.20 1.88
N SER A 244 15.23 -11.26 2.58
CA SER A 244 15.86 -10.00 2.98
C SER A 244 17.05 -10.20 3.94
N ALA A 245 16.95 -11.15 4.88
CA ALA A 245 18.04 -11.50 5.80
C ALA A 245 19.24 -12.15 5.08
N GLN A 246 18.98 -12.82 3.94
CA GLN A 246 20.01 -13.34 3.04
C GLN A 246 20.58 -12.26 2.11
N GLY A 247 20.09 -11.02 2.24
CA GLY A 247 20.55 -9.85 1.49
C GLY A 247 19.98 -9.74 0.08
N GLN A 248 18.90 -10.47 -0.24
CA GLN A 248 18.20 -10.26 -1.50
C GLN A 248 17.50 -8.89 -1.50
N ALA A 249 17.67 -8.13 -2.59
CA ALA A 249 17.03 -6.82 -2.71
C ALA A 249 15.51 -6.96 -2.83
N VAL A 250 14.78 -5.92 -2.41
CA VAL A 250 13.31 -5.90 -2.45
C VAL A 250 12.77 -6.22 -3.86
N ARG A 251 13.43 -5.74 -4.93
CA ARG A 251 13.06 -6.02 -6.32
C ARG A 251 13.17 -7.51 -6.69
N ASP A 252 14.19 -8.20 -6.18
CA ASP A 252 14.38 -9.64 -6.42
C ASP A 252 13.32 -10.44 -5.67
N ILE A 253 13.03 -10.05 -4.43
CA ILE A 253 11.98 -10.66 -3.61
C ILE A 253 10.61 -10.50 -4.28
N VAL A 254 10.31 -9.30 -4.79
CA VAL A 254 9.09 -9.02 -5.56
C VAL A 254 8.99 -9.92 -6.79
N SER A 255 10.07 -10.05 -7.55
CA SER A 255 10.10 -10.87 -8.76
C SER A 255 9.93 -12.36 -8.45
N LEU A 256 10.51 -12.85 -7.37
CA LEU A 256 10.42 -14.26 -7.00
C LEU A 256 9.09 -14.62 -6.35
N MET A 257 8.55 -13.74 -5.50
CA MET A 257 7.31 -13.99 -4.75
C MET A 257 6.05 -13.50 -5.45
N GLN A 258 6.18 -12.73 -6.55
CA GLN A 258 5.08 -12.15 -7.33
C GLN A 258 4.13 -11.33 -6.43
N VAL A 259 4.70 -10.44 -5.62
CA VAL A 259 3.99 -9.54 -4.68
C VAL A 259 4.33 -8.09 -4.99
N SER A 260 3.59 -7.12 -4.44
CA SER A 260 3.94 -5.71 -4.59
C SER A 260 5.19 -5.33 -3.78
N GLU A 261 5.91 -4.32 -4.26
CA GLU A 261 7.10 -3.80 -3.60
C GLU A 261 6.78 -3.20 -2.23
N ASP A 262 5.68 -2.45 -2.13
CA ASP A 262 5.18 -1.89 -0.87
C ASP A 262 4.88 -2.96 0.17
N TYR A 263 4.30 -4.10 -0.25
CA TYR A 263 4.06 -5.22 0.67
C TYR A 263 5.35 -5.76 1.27
N VAL A 264 6.42 -5.92 0.46
CA VAL A 264 7.71 -6.41 0.96
C VAL A 264 8.35 -5.40 1.91
N ARG A 265 8.32 -4.11 1.56
CA ARG A 265 8.80 -3.03 2.44
C ARG A 265 8.07 -2.99 3.76
N ASP A 266 6.74 -3.06 3.74
CA ASP A 266 5.91 -3.08 4.95
C ASP A 266 6.23 -4.27 5.85
N VAL A 267 6.47 -5.45 5.26
CA VAL A 267 6.86 -6.64 6.01
C VAL A 267 8.23 -6.47 6.66
N ILE A 268 9.21 -5.91 5.95
CA ILE A 268 10.55 -5.65 6.47
C ILE A 268 10.49 -4.63 7.60
N HIS A 269 9.78 -3.51 7.40
CA HIS A 269 9.61 -2.48 8.43
C HIS A 269 8.90 -3.04 9.67
N ALA A 270 7.79 -3.76 9.48
CA ALA A 270 7.04 -4.35 10.57
C ALA A 270 7.88 -5.36 11.36
N PHE A 271 8.70 -6.18 10.70
CA PHE A 271 9.60 -7.12 11.38
C PHE A 271 10.74 -6.40 12.13
N ASN A 272 11.27 -5.31 11.58
CA ASN A 272 12.28 -4.51 12.26
C ASN A 272 11.73 -3.86 13.54
N GLU A 273 10.47 -3.43 13.51
CA GLU A 273 9.79 -2.79 14.63
C GLU A 273 9.30 -3.80 15.69
N ARG A 274 8.66 -4.89 15.27
CA ARG A 274 7.91 -5.81 16.16
C ARG A 274 8.41 -7.25 16.16
N GLY A 275 9.45 -7.56 15.39
CA GLY A 275 10.01 -8.91 15.29
C GLY A 275 8.99 -9.94 14.77
N PHE A 276 8.95 -11.12 15.42
CA PHE A 276 8.12 -12.25 14.97
C PHE A 276 6.61 -11.97 15.02
N ASP A 277 6.14 -11.02 15.82
CA ASP A 277 4.73 -10.63 15.90
C ASP A 277 4.26 -9.93 14.61
N ALA A 278 5.19 -9.45 13.79
CA ALA A 278 4.89 -8.91 12.47
C ALA A 278 4.45 -9.99 11.46
N LEU A 279 4.83 -11.25 11.70
CA LEU A 279 4.52 -12.34 10.79
C LEU A 279 3.05 -12.75 10.87
N ASP A 280 2.38 -12.49 11.99
CA ASP A 280 1.00 -12.92 12.19
C ASP A 280 -0.02 -12.01 11.45
N PRO A 281 -1.06 -12.61 10.82
CA PRO A 281 -2.09 -11.85 10.12
C PRO A 281 -2.91 -11.00 11.11
N LYS A 282 -3.12 -9.73 10.77
CA LYS A 282 -4.07 -8.86 11.49
C LYS A 282 -5.47 -9.13 10.93
N TRP A 283 -6.20 -10.06 11.53
CA TRP A 283 -7.62 -10.26 11.22
C TRP A 283 -8.45 -9.16 11.87
N SER A 284 -8.69 -8.07 11.15
CA SER A 284 -9.80 -7.18 11.47
C SER A 284 -11.09 -7.87 11.02
N GLY A 285 -11.95 -8.27 11.96
CA GLY A 285 -13.26 -8.82 11.64
C GLY A 285 -13.98 -7.90 10.65
N GLY A 286 -14.49 -8.49 9.55
CA GLY A 286 -15.15 -7.72 8.50
C GLY A 286 -16.37 -6.94 9.00
N ARG A 287 -16.96 -6.11 8.13
CA ARG A 287 -18.15 -5.31 8.43
C ARG A 287 -19.21 -6.17 9.14
N PRO A 288 -19.68 -5.78 10.33
CA PRO A 288 -20.72 -6.52 11.05
C PRO A 288 -21.95 -6.76 10.15
N LYS A 289 -22.56 -7.94 10.24
CA LYS A 289 -23.76 -8.28 9.45
C LYS A 289 -24.87 -7.26 9.73
N THR A 290 -25.41 -6.63 8.68
CA THR A 290 -26.53 -5.68 8.79
C THR A 290 -27.80 -6.31 9.38
N ILE A 291 -28.03 -7.59 9.10
CA ILE A 291 -29.08 -8.40 9.72
C ILE A 291 -28.40 -9.40 10.65
N ASN A 292 -28.41 -9.09 11.94
CA ASN A 292 -27.84 -9.94 12.98
C ASN A 292 -28.70 -11.20 13.20
N ASP A 293 -28.18 -12.16 13.97
CA ASP A 293 -28.87 -13.46 14.17
C ASP A 293 -30.21 -13.30 14.92
N ARG A 294 -30.33 -12.31 15.82
CA ARG A 294 -31.59 -12.00 16.52
C ARG A 294 -32.67 -11.49 15.57
N MET A 295 -32.31 -10.64 14.61
CA MET A 295 -33.24 -10.18 13.57
C MET A 295 -33.69 -11.35 12.67
N ARG A 296 -32.79 -12.29 12.36
CA ARG A 296 -33.13 -13.50 11.58
C ARG A 296 -34.14 -14.38 12.30
N GLU A 297 -33.97 -14.61 13.60
CA GLU A 297 -34.92 -15.38 14.41
C GLU A 297 -36.29 -14.70 14.47
N ARG A 298 -36.32 -13.38 14.66
CA ARG A 298 -37.57 -12.60 14.66
C ARG A 298 -38.32 -12.66 13.33
N ILE A 299 -37.58 -12.56 12.21
CA ILE A 299 -38.14 -12.75 10.86
C ILE A 299 -38.79 -14.14 10.73
N CYS A 300 -38.11 -15.18 11.20
CA CYS A 300 -38.63 -16.55 11.16
C CYS A 300 -39.89 -16.74 12.03
N LEU A 301 -39.99 -16.05 13.17
CA LEU A 301 -41.18 -16.13 14.04
C LEU A 301 -42.38 -15.44 13.39
N ILE A 302 -42.20 -14.23 12.86
CA ILE A 302 -43.26 -13.48 12.17
C ILE A 302 -43.73 -14.24 10.93
N ALA A 303 -42.82 -14.90 10.22
CA ALA A 303 -43.18 -15.72 9.05
C ALA A 303 -44.05 -16.95 9.38
N ARG A 304 -44.14 -17.35 10.66
CA ARG A 304 -44.97 -18.48 11.12
C ARG A 304 -46.41 -18.10 11.48
N THR A 305 -46.72 -16.81 11.59
CA THR A 305 -48.08 -16.36 11.85
C THR A 305 -48.90 -16.30 10.56
N SER A 306 -50.21 -16.14 10.68
CA SER A 306 -51.05 -15.72 9.57
C SER A 306 -51.05 -14.17 9.44
N PRO A 307 -51.37 -13.59 8.27
CA PRO A 307 -51.62 -12.15 8.14
C PRO A 307 -52.87 -11.68 8.91
N THR A 308 -53.88 -12.56 9.06
CA THR A 308 -55.10 -12.33 9.83
C THR A 308 -54.77 -12.00 11.29
N ASP A 309 -53.77 -12.69 11.83
CA ASP A 309 -53.25 -12.48 13.18
C ASP A 309 -52.75 -11.05 13.43
N TRP A 310 -52.33 -10.35 12.37
CA TRP A 310 -51.85 -8.98 12.43
C TRP A 310 -52.90 -7.96 12.01
N GLY A 311 -54.18 -8.36 11.92
CA GLY A 311 -55.30 -7.50 11.52
C GLY A 311 -55.35 -7.21 10.02
N ILE A 312 -54.63 -7.97 9.19
CA ILE A 312 -54.58 -7.77 7.74
C ILE A 312 -55.58 -8.72 7.07
N ALA A 313 -56.77 -8.20 6.74
CA ALA A 313 -57.83 -8.98 6.08
C ALA A 313 -57.66 -9.13 4.55
N ALA A 314 -56.72 -8.38 3.94
CA ALA A 314 -56.56 -8.33 2.49
C ALA A 314 -55.97 -9.61 1.88
N PHE A 315 -55.41 -10.51 2.69
CA PHE A 315 -54.87 -11.79 2.22
C PHE A 315 -54.69 -12.78 3.39
N SER A 316 -54.86 -14.07 3.11
CA SER A 316 -54.79 -15.13 4.13
C SER A 316 -53.39 -15.74 4.33
N THR A 317 -52.42 -15.45 3.45
CA THR A 317 -51.07 -16.04 3.50
C THR A 317 -49.95 -15.06 3.16
N TRP A 318 -48.77 -15.26 3.76
CA TRP A 318 -47.58 -14.47 3.48
C TRP A 318 -47.00 -14.78 2.10
N SER A 319 -46.93 -13.79 1.22
CA SER A 319 -45.99 -13.82 0.10
C SER A 319 -44.66 -13.21 0.54
N LEU A 320 -43.53 -13.60 -0.08
CA LEU A 320 -42.23 -13.01 0.22
C LEU A 320 -42.21 -11.48 0.06
N ALA A 321 -42.99 -10.93 -0.86
CA ALA A 321 -43.10 -9.49 -1.05
C ALA A 321 -43.87 -8.83 0.11
N LYS A 322 -45.02 -9.39 0.48
CA LYS A 322 -45.87 -8.86 1.56
C LYS A 322 -45.21 -9.00 2.94
N LEU A 323 -44.49 -10.09 3.16
CA LEU A 323 -43.70 -10.29 4.37
C LEU A 323 -42.53 -9.31 4.45
N ALA A 324 -41.80 -9.08 3.35
CA ALA A 324 -40.73 -8.08 3.32
C ALA A 324 -41.25 -6.66 3.62
N GLU A 325 -42.39 -6.29 3.03
CA GLU A 325 -43.05 -5.01 3.29
C GLU A 325 -43.48 -4.89 4.76
N HIS A 326 -44.11 -5.93 5.32
CA HIS A 326 -44.54 -5.95 6.71
C HIS A 326 -43.37 -5.83 7.70
N LEU A 327 -42.23 -6.48 7.41
CA LEU A 327 -41.01 -6.43 8.21
C LEU A 327 -40.26 -5.08 8.16
N VAL A 328 -40.57 -4.24 7.17
CA VAL A 328 -40.07 -2.86 7.07
C VAL A 328 -41.06 -1.89 7.72
N GLN A 329 -42.36 -2.07 7.50
CA GLN A 329 -43.43 -1.25 8.09
C GLN A 329 -43.47 -1.36 9.62
N ARG A 330 -43.29 -2.58 10.15
CA ARG A 330 -42.95 -2.78 11.57
C ARG A 330 -41.43 -2.84 11.63
N PRO A 331 -40.73 -1.90 12.28
CA PRO A 331 -39.28 -1.69 12.15
C PRO A 331 -38.42 -2.83 12.73
N VAL A 332 -38.55 -4.04 12.18
CA VAL A 332 -37.80 -5.26 12.52
C VAL A 332 -36.49 -5.28 11.75
N VAL A 333 -36.51 -4.80 10.50
CA VAL A 333 -35.34 -4.58 9.64
C VAL A 333 -35.44 -3.21 8.96
N PRO A 334 -34.33 -2.48 8.77
CA PRO A 334 -34.35 -1.19 8.07
C PRO A 334 -34.67 -1.37 6.59
N THR A 335 -34.08 -2.38 5.94
CA THR A 335 -34.38 -2.81 4.57
C THR A 335 -34.09 -4.30 4.43
N ILE A 336 -34.84 -4.99 3.57
CA ILE A 336 -34.59 -6.41 3.26
C ILE A 336 -34.95 -6.73 1.82
N SER A 337 -34.06 -7.39 1.09
CA SER A 337 -34.37 -7.89 -0.25
C SER A 337 -35.17 -9.19 -0.18
N ARG A 338 -36.00 -9.45 -1.20
CA ARG A 338 -36.80 -10.69 -1.30
C ARG A 338 -35.92 -11.95 -1.26
N GLU A 339 -34.73 -11.89 -1.85
CA GLU A 339 -33.80 -13.03 -1.87
C GLU A 339 -33.12 -13.23 -0.51
N THR A 340 -32.74 -12.15 0.17
CA THR A 340 -32.21 -12.23 1.54
C THR A 340 -33.26 -12.83 2.49
N LEU A 341 -34.51 -12.40 2.38
CA LEU A 341 -35.62 -12.95 3.16
C LEU A 341 -35.83 -14.44 2.85
N ARG A 342 -35.86 -14.83 1.58
CA ARG A 342 -35.97 -16.24 1.17
C ARG A 342 -34.86 -17.11 1.77
N ARG A 343 -33.61 -16.64 1.75
CA ARG A 343 -32.47 -17.34 2.33
C ARG A 343 -32.60 -17.50 3.84
N ILE A 344 -32.99 -16.44 4.55
CA ILE A 344 -33.22 -16.48 6.01
C ILE A 344 -34.28 -17.53 6.36
N LEU A 345 -35.41 -17.54 5.65
CA LEU A 345 -36.50 -18.50 5.90
C LEU A 345 -36.08 -19.94 5.58
N ARG A 346 -35.32 -20.16 4.51
CA ARG A 346 -34.75 -21.48 4.19
C ARG A 346 -33.78 -21.97 5.26
N GLU A 347 -32.86 -21.12 5.71
CA GLU A 347 -31.92 -21.43 6.80
C GLU A 347 -32.66 -21.73 8.12
N GLY A 348 -33.73 -20.99 8.41
CA GLY A 348 -34.60 -21.20 9.57
C GLY A 348 -35.61 -22.35 9.43
N LYS A 349 -35.59 -23.08 8.31
CA LYS A 349 -36.55 -24.15 7.96
C LYS A 349 -38.02 -23.72 8.10
N VAL A 350 -38.32 -22.46 7.78
CA VAL A 350 -39.68 -21.90 7.78
C VAL A 350 -40.19 -21.86 6.34
N SER A 351 -41.26 -22.60 6.06
CA SER A 351 -41.99 -22.43 4.81
C SER A 351 -42.91 -21.21 4.92
N TRP A 352 -42.80 -20.29 3.97
CA TRP A 352 -43.78 -19.20 3.79
C TRP A 352 -44.95 -19.62 2.89
N GLN A 353 -44.85 -20.79 2.25
CA GLN A 353 -45.91 -21.36 1.41
C GLN A 353 -46.86 -22.19 2.27
N THR A 354 -48.14 -22.17 1.91
CA THR A 354 -49.21 -22.92 2.57
C THR A 354 -48.78 -24.35 2.84
N THR A 355 -48.72 -24.74 4.11
CA THR A 355 -48.71 -26.17 4.42
C THR A 355 -50.17 -26.60 4.42
N THR A 356 -50.59 -27.34 3.39
CA THR A 356 -51.92 -27.98 3.34
C THR A 356 -51.93 -29.13 4.34
N THR A 357 -51.83 -28.80 5.62
CA THR A 357 -51.94 -29.75 6.72
C THR A 357 -52.91 -29.18 7.72
N TRP A 358 -53.83 -30.02 8.18
CA TRP A 358 -54.89 -29.80 9.17
C TRP A 358 -54.42 -29.37 10.57
N LYS A 359 -53.25 -28.72 10.69
CA LYS A 359 -52.58 -28.31 11.93
C LYS A 359 -52.30 -26.80 11.93
N ALA A 360 -53.34 -25.99 11.75
CA ALA A 360 -53.28 -24.61 12.26
C ALA A 360 -53.47 -24.67 13.78
N SER A 361 -52.71 -23.89 14.55
CA SER A 361 -52.96 -23.79 15.99
C SER A 361 -54.30 -23.08 16.19
N THR A 362 -55.26 -23.74 16.83
CA THR A 362 -56.58 -23.15 17.18
C THR A 362 -56.51 -22.38 18.50
N ASP A 363 -55.31 -22.13 19.01
CA ASP A 363 -55.10 -21.45 20.28
C ASP A 363 -55.39 -19.94 20.15
N PRO A 364 -56.43 -19.42 20.83
CA PRO A 364 -56.77 -18.00 20.81
C PRO A 364 -55.66 -17.11 21.39
N ASP A 365 -54.76 -17.65 22.21
CA ASP A 365 -53.68 -16.90 22.86
C ASP A 365 -52.34 -17.01 22.14
N PHE A 366 -52.27 -17.68 20.98
CA PHE A 366 -51.03 -17.91 20.23
C PHE A 366 -50.24 -16.63 19.97
N LEU A 367 -50.93 -15.53 19.63
CA LEU A 367 -50.28 -14.24 19.38
C LEU A 367 -49.81 -13.56 20.65
N THR A 368 -50.58 -13.68 21.73
CA THR A 368 -50.22 -13.16 23.04
C THR A 368 -48.96 -13.88 23.53
N GLU A 369 -48.89 -15.20 23.39
CA GLU A 369 -47.72 -15.99 23.76
C GLU A 369 -46.52 -15.71 22.84
N MET A 370 -46.74 -15.59 21.53
CA MET A 370 -45.70 -15.19 20.59
C MET A 370 -45.13 -13.80 20.92
N HIS A 371 -45.99 -12.82 21.23
CA HIS A 371 -45.57 -11.48 21.63
C HIS A 371 -44.75 -11.53 22.91
N ARG A 372 -45.17 -12.32 23.90
CA ARG A 372 -44.42 -12.55 25.13
C ARG A 372 -43.04 -13.18 24.87
N VAL A 373 -42.95 -14.14 23.95
CA VAL A 373 -41.67 -14.70 23.51
C VAL A 373 -40.81 -13.61 22.86
N LEU A 374 -41.36 -12.81 21.94
CA LEU A 374 -40.64 -11.70 21.30
C LEU A 374 -40.13 -10.65 22.31
N GLU A 375 -40.92 -10.32 23.33
CA GLU A 375 -40.53 -9.41 24.42
C GLU A 375 -39.35 -9.97 25.23
N LEU A 376 -39.33 -11.27 25.52
CA LEU A 376 -38.19 -11.92 26.19
C LEU A 376 -36.91 -11.91 25.32
N TYR A 377 -37.04 -11.84 24.00
CA TYR A 377 -35.89 -11.56 23.12
C TYR A 377 -35.47 -10.10 23.17
N ASP A 378 -36.43 -9.18 23.35
CA ASP A 378 -36.19 -7.74 23.34
C ASP A 378 -35.60 -7.19 24.64
N ALA A 379 -36.12 -7.64 25.78
CA ALA A 379 -35.69 -7.32 27.12
C ALA A 379 -35.56 -8.62 27.95
N PRO A 380 -34.43 -9.34 27.84
CA PRO A 380 -34.24 -10.56 28.62
C PRO A 380 -34.18 -10.24 30.13
N PRO A 381 -34.85 -11.03 30.99
CA PRO A 381 -34.69 -10.92 32.44
C PRO A 381 -33.23 -11.11 32.87
N ALA A 382 -32.79 -10.41 33.91
CA ALA A 382 -31.40 -10.43 34.39
C ALA A 382 -30.92 -11.83 34.85
N ASP A 383 -31.85 -12.72 35.18
CA ASP A 383 -31.68 -14.10 35.64
C ASP A 383 -32.03 -15.17 34.59
N GLY A 384 -32.33 -14.77 33.34
CA GLY A 384 -32.78 -15.68 32.28
C GLY A 384 -31.67 -16.55 31.67
N MET A 385 -31.68 -17.86 31.95
CA MET A 385 -30.76 -18.82 31.32
C MET A 385 -31.17 -19.13 29.86
N ARG A 386 -30.41 -18.66 28.87
CA ARG A 386 -30.60 -19.07 27.46
C ARG A 386 -29.99 -20.46 27.21
N ARG A 387 -30.80 -21.51 27.21
CA ARG A 387 -30.38 -22.83 26.72
C ARG A 387 -30.48 -22.88 25.19
N ARG A 388 -29.34 -22.88 24.50
CA ARG A 388 -29.28 -23.23 23.08
C ARG A 388 -29.54 -24.73 22.94
N VAL A 389 -30.76 -25.11 22.55
CA VAL A 389 -31.08 -26.50 22.18
C VAL A 389 -30.38 -26.78 20.84
N ARG A 390 -29.30 -27.56 20.86
CA ARG A 390 -28.78 -28.15 19.62
C ARG A 390 -29.86 -29.11 19.10
N PRO A 391 -30.24 -29.06 17.82
CA PRO A 391 -31.10 -30.09 17.26
C PRO A 391 -30.38 -31.43 17.44
N ALA A 392 -31.07 -32.41 18.03
CA ALA A 392 -30.57 -33.77 18.10
C ALA A 392 -30.24 -34.24 16.67
N GLN A 393 -29.04 -34.78 16.48
CA GLN A 393 -28.74 -35.51 15.25
C GLN A 393 -29.72 -36.70 15.19
N PRO A 394 -30.39 -36.94 14.05
CA PRO A 394 -31.17 -38.15 13.91
C PRO A 394 -30.19 -39.32 13.99
N ASP A 395 -30.34 -40.14 15.02
CA ASP A 395 -29.68 -41.43 15.12
C ASP A 395 -29.94 -42.21 13.84
N ALA A 396 -28.88 -42.74 13.26
CA ALA A 396 -28.92 -43.61 12.09
C ALA A 396 -29.70 -44.88 12.44
N ALA A 397 -31.02 -44.84 12.24
CA ALA A 397 -31.84 -46.02 12.21
C ALA A 397 -31.36 -46.90 11.03
N GLN A 398 -30.68 -47.98 11.39
CA GLN A 398 -30.30 -49.07 10.50
C GLN A 398 -31.57 -49.62 9.82
N GLY A 399 -31.71 -49.33 8.52
CA GLY A 399 -32.72 -49.97 7.66
C GLY A 399 -32.27 -51.39 7.32
N GLN A 400 -32.93 -52.36 7.95
CA GLN A 400 -32.93 -53.76 7.55
C GLN A 400 -33.92 -53.99 6.38
N GLY A 401 -33.49 -54.80 5.40
CA GLY A 401 -34.33 -55.44 4.36
C GLY A 401 -34.56 -54.59 3.10
N LEU A 402 -34.44 -55.08 1.85
CA LEU A 402 -34.45 -56.45 1.35
C LEU A 402 -33.45 -56.57 0.17
N ALA A 403 -32.59 -57.59 0.21
CA ALA A 403 -31.84 -58.07 -0.96
C ALA A 403 -32.53 -59.33 -1.50
N THR A 404 -32.70 -59.38 -2.81
CA THR A 404 -33.19 -60.52 -3.61
C THR A 404 -32.25 -61.73 -3.50
N PRO A 405 -32.76 -62.97 -3.57
CA PRO A 405 -31.92 -64.16 -3.42
C PRO A 405 -31.19 -64.47 -4.73
N ALA A 406 -29.86 -64.47 -4.69
CA ALA A 406 -29.02 -65.07 -5.71
C ALA A 406 -28.58 -66.46 -5.26
N VAL A 407 -28.80 -67.43 -6.14
CA VAL A 407 -28.50 -68.86 -6.02
C VAL A 407 -26.99 -69.08 -5.86
N ALA A 408 -26.61 -69.90 -4.88
CA ALA A 408 -25.23 -70.30 -4.61
C ALA A 408 -24.79 -71.50 -5.46
N PRO A 409 -23.53 -71.56 -5.94
CA PRO A 409 -22.89 -72.81 -6.32
C PRO A 409 -22.12 -73.42 -5.13
N PRO A 410 -21.96 -74.76 -5.07
CA PRO A 410 -21.41 -75.43 -3.90
C PRO A 410 -19.88 -75.42 -3.89
N SER A 411 -19.33 -75.31 -2.68
CA SER A 411 -17.94 -75.58 -2.32
C SER A 411 -17.69 -77.08 -2.23
N ASP A 412 -16.61 -77.57 -2.83
CA ASP A 412 -15.98 -78.82 -2.39
C ASP A 412 -14.47 -78.69 -2.36
N GLY A 413 -13.89 -79.27 -1.31
CA GLY A 413 -12.52 -79.06 -0.86
C GLY A 413 -11.43 -79.84 -1.60
N HIS A 414 -10.20 -79.46 -1.23
CA HIS A 414 -8.89 -80.12 -1.33
C HIS A 414 -8.85 -81.65 -1.51
N PRO A 415 -7.74 -82.27 -2.03
CA PRO A 415 -6.33 -81.92 -1.72
C PRO A 415 -5.28 -82.08 -2.85
N LYS A 416 -4.03 -81.64 -2.55
CA LYS A 416 -2.78 -81.95 -3.30
C LYS A 416 -2.53 -83.47 -3.38
N PRO A 417 -1.77 -84.00 -4.37
CA PRO A 417 -0.32 -84.13 -4.21
C PRO A 417 0.55 -84.10 -5.50
N VAL A 418 1.86 -83.98 -5.24
CA VAL A 418 3.09 -84.12 -6.07
C VAL A 418 3.46 -82.97 -7.00
#